data_AF-X1V698-F1
#
_entry.id   AF-X1V698-F1
#
_cell.length_a   1.000
_cell.length_b   1.000
_cell.length_c   1.000
_cell.angle_alpha   90.00
_cell.angle_beta   90.00
_cell.angle_gamma   90.00
#
_symmetry.space_group_name_H-M   'P 1'
#
loop_
_entity.id
_entity.type
_entity.pdbx_description
1 polymer ?
#
loop_
_entity_poly.entity_id
_entity_poly.type
_entity_poly.pdbx_seq_one_letter_code
_entity_poly.pdbx_strand_id
1 'polypeptide(L)'
;KKMIRAYEGDGTLVNSDGFNGMENRSAIKSITKKLEAMKMGKDTINYKLRDWLISRQRYWGCPIPIIYCDTCGIVPVPYEDLPVELPKDVKFAGKGNPLKTSVNFVKVQCPKCGKPAKRETDTMDTFVDSSWYFFRFCDPHEKKLPYRKDIADYWMNVDQYIGGVEHSVLHLLYARFFTKVARDLGLHSCDEPFQKLLTQGMINKAHPFCLECETFAKKAEMHDKKCKRCGTEYILKSVKMSKSLGNTVEPIGIMNKYGADAARFFILFGASPKSGLEWSD
;
A
#
# COMPACT_ATOMS: atom_id res chain seq x y z
N LYS A 1 -10.91 -42.89 21.00
CA LYS A 1 -9.74 -41.98 20.82
C LYS A 1 -10.07 -40.64 21.48
N LYS A 2 -9.20 -40.11 22.35
CA LYS A 2 -9.39 -38.78 22.98
C LYS A 2 -9.01 -37.69 21.97
N MET A 3 -9.87 -36.70 21.74
CA MET A 3 -9.48 -35.52 20.96
C MET A 3 -8.40 -34.76 21.72
N ILE A 4 -7.26 -34.50 21.07
CA ILE A 4 -6.14 -33.73 21.61
C ILE A 4 -6.06 -32.31 21.04
N ARG A 5 -6.87 -32.01 20.02
CA ARG A 5 -7.04 -30.70 19.39
C ARG A 5 -8.37 -30.65 18.62
N ALA A 6 -8.82 -29.46 18.25
CA ALA A 6 -9.95 -29.28 17.34
C ALA A 6 -9.67 -29.93 15.98
N TYR A 7 -10.72 -30.46 15.34
CA TYR A 7 -10.67 -30.93 13.97
C TYR A 7 -11.29 -29.88 13.06
N GLU A 8 -10.48 -29.28 12.19
CA GLU A 8 -10.88 -28.16 11.31
C GLU A 8 -11.06 -28.58 9.84
N GLY A 9 -10.92 -29.88 9.56
CA GLY A 9 -11.08 -30.45 8.23
C GLY A 9 -12.54 -30.71 7.85
N ASP A 10 -12.71 -31.15 6.61
CA ASP A 10 -14.02 -31.62 6.12
C ASP A 10 -14.35 -33.00 6.69
N GLY A 11 -15.64 -33.27 6.86
CA GLY A 11 -16.08 -34.51 7.51
C GLY A 11 -17.59 -34.65 7.58
N THR A 12 -18.02 -35.72 8.25
CA THR A 12 -19.43 -36.06 8.41
C THR A 12 -19.96 -35.56 9.73
N LEU A 13 -21.16 -34.97 9.72
CA LEU A 13 -21.86 -34.53 10.91
C LEU A 13 -22.25 -35.73 11.77
N VAL A 14 -21.92 -35.63 13.06
CA VAL A 14 -22.33 -36.55 14.12
C VAL A 14 -22.88 -35.72 15.27
N ASN A 15 -23.75 -36.30 16.09
CA ASN A 15 -24.41 -35.61 17.21
C ASN A 15 -25.09 -34.28 16.81
N SER A 16 -25.66 -34.24 15.61
CA SER A 16 -26.20 -33.04 14.95
C SER A 16 -27.68 -33.21 14.56
N ASP A 17 -28.47 -33.91 15.37
CA ASP A 17 -29.92 -34.13 15.16
C ASP A 17 -30.23 -34.67 13.74
N GLY A 18 -31.23 -34.14 13.04
CA GLY A 18 -31.62 -34.52 11.68
C GLY A 18 -30.58 -34.26 10.59
N PHE A 19 -29.37 -33.79 10.93
CA PHE A 19 -28.27 -33.58 9.99
C PHE A 19 -27.15 -34.65 10.12
N ASN A 20 -27.31 -35.64 11.00
CA ASN A 20 -26.36 -36.75 11.13
C ASN A 20 -26.14 -37.46 9.79
N GLY A 21 -24.89 -37.81 9.49
CA GLY A 21 -24.52 -38.50 8.24
C GLY A 21 -24.31 -37.56 7.04
N MET A 22 -24.65 -36.27 7.16
CA MET A 22 -24.37 -35.29 6.10
C MET A 22 -22.90 -34.88 6.08
N GLU A 23 -22.36 -34.61 4.90
CA GLU A 23 -21.06 -33.97 4.71
C GLU A 23 -21.14 -32.47 5.11
N ASN A 24 -20.12 -31.97 5.81
CA ASN A 24 -20.17 -30.67 6.50
C ASN A 24 -20.37 -29.47 5.57
N ARG A 25 -19.74 -29.43 4.38
CA ARG A 25 -19.91 -28.32 3.43
C ARG A 25 -21.34 -28.27 2.88
N SER A 26 -21.93 -29.43 2.62
CA SER A 26 -23.32 -29.56 2.17
C SER A 26 -24.32 -29.26 3.28
N ALA A 27 -23.98 -29.63 4.53
CA ALA A 27 -24.80 -29.39 5.70
C ALA A 27 -24.96 -27.89 6.02
N ILE A 28 -23.95 -27.06 5.75
CA ILE A 28 -24.04 -25.59 5.94
C ILE A 28 -25.32 -25.04 5.30
N LYS A 29 -25.56 -25.36 4.02
CA LYS A 29 -26.76 -24.87 3.31
C LYS A 29 -28.07 -25.37 3.92
N SER A 30 -28.10 -26.63 4.35
CA SER A 30 -29.31 -27.25 4.91
C SER A 30 -29.65 -26.72 6.30
N ILE A 31 -28.61 -26.50 7.12
CA ILE A 31 -28.73 -25.88 8.45
C ILE A 31 -29.17 -24.42 8.29
N THR A 32 -28.56 -23.66 7.36
CA THR A 32 -28.97 -22.27 7.09
C THR A 32 -30.43 -22.18 6.69
N LYS A 33 -30.92 -23.04 5.79
CA LYS A 33 -32.34 -23.09 5.42
C LYS A 33 -33.27 -23.38 6.60
N LYS A 34 -32.87 -24.30 7.50
CA LYS A 34 -33.64 -24.59 8.73
C LYS A 34 -33.67 -23.36 9.64
N LEU A 35 -32.53 -22.69 9.84
CA LEU A 35 -32.43 -21.46 10.64
C LEU A 35 -33.29 -20.33 10.07
N GLU A 36 -33.35 -20.19 8.74
CA GLU A 36 -34.22 -19.21 8.06
C GLU A 36 -35.70 -19.52 8.28
N ALA A 37 -36.12 -20.78 8.09
CA ALA A 37 -37.50 -21.20 8.33
C ALA A 37 -37.93 -20.98 9.80
N MET A 38 -36.99 -21.13 10.73
CA MET A 38 -37.19 -20.85 12.16
C MET A 38 -37.06 -19.36 12.53
N LYS A 39 -36.70 -18.48 11.58
CA LYS A 39 -36.40 -17.05 11.82
C LYS A 39 -35.31 -16.82 12.87
N MET A 40 -34.34 -17.74 12.96
CA MET A 40 -33.20 -17.69 13.91
C MET A 40 -31.86 -17.38 13.25
N GLY A 41 -31.83 -17.19 11.94
CA GLY A 41 -30.63 -16.85 11.18
C GLY A 41 -30.95 -16.69 9.70
N LYS A 42 -29.97 -16.21 8.94
CA LYS A 42 -30.03 -16.11 7.47
C LYS A 42 -28.63 -16.24 6.88
N ASP A 43 -28.57 -16.59 5.60
CA ASP A 43 -27.31 -16.55 4.88
C ASP A 43 -26.74 -15.13 4.81
N THR A 44 -25.41 -15.01 4.88
CA THR A 44 -24.72 -13.73 4.79
C THR A 44 -23.32 -13.89 4.22
N ILE A 45 -22.88 -12.89 3.46
CA ILE A 45 -21.55 -12.83 2.88
C ILE A 45 -20.72 -11.85 3.71
N ASN A 46 -19.57 -12.32 4.19
CA ASN A 46 -18.59 -11.49 4.91
C ASN A 46 -17.29 -11.39 4.12
N TYR A 47 -16.68 -10.21 4.16
CA TYR A 47 -15.36 -9.96 3.57
C TYR A 47 -14.31 -9.80 4.67
N LYS A 48 -13.13 -10.37 4.45
CA LYS A 48 -11.96 -10.13 5.30
C LYS A 48 -11.39 -8.72 5.10
N LEU A 49 -11.62 -8.14 3.91
CA LEU A 49 -11.22 -6.77 3.59
C LEU A 49 -11.91 -5.78 4.56
N ARG A 50 -11.18 -4.73 4.95
CA ARG A 50 -11.66 -3.63 5.78
C ARG A 50 -11.57 -2.33 5.00
N ASP A 51 -12.31 -1.33 5.45
CA ASP A 51 -12.23 0.00 4.88
C ASP A 51 -10.82 0.58 5.04
N TRP A 52 -10.47 1.44 4.08
CA TRP A 52 -9.15 2.04 4.03
C TRP A 52 -9.06 3.26 4.94
N LEU A 53 -8.28 3.13 6.02
CA LEU A 53 -7.92 4.25 6.89
C LEU A 53 -6.92 5.17 6.19
N ILE A 54 -7.40 6.31 5.66
CA ILE A 54 -6.56 7.27 4.91
C ILE A 54 -5.94 8.38 5.77
N SER A 55 -6.51 8.73 6.93
CA SER A 55 -6.01 9.87 7.72
C SER A 55 -4.69 9.56 8.41
N ARG A 56 -3.75 10.50 8.37
CA ARG A 56 -2.41 10.39 8.98
C ARG A 56 -2.11 11.61 9.84
N GLN A 57 -1.64 11.37 11.06
CA GLN A 57 -1.11 12.40 11.96
C GLN A 57 0.33 12.75 11.57
N ARG A 58 0.49 13.27 10.34
CA ARG A 58 1.77 13.63 9.71
C ARG A 58 1.62 14.96 9.00
N TYR A 59 2.70 15.73 9.00
CA TYR A 59 2.77 17.01 8.30
C TYR A 59 2.87 16.83 6.79
N TRP A 60 3.79 15.97 6.32
CA TRP A 60 4.09 15.85 4.90
C TRP A 60 3.10 14.93 4.19
N GLY A 61 1.99 15.50 3.74
CA GLY A 61 0.95 14.83 2.95
C GLY A 61 -0.10 15.82 2.47
N CYS A 62 -1.03 15.37 1.62
CA CYS A 62 -2.12 16.20 1.12
C CYS A 62 -3.12 16.51 2.27
N PRO A 63 -3.41 17.78 2.61
CA PRO A 63 -4.42 18.10 3.61
C PRO A 63 -5.81 17.57 3.23
N ILE A 64 -6.50 16.96 4.18
CA ILE A 64 -7.87 16.49 3.97
C ILE A 64 -8.81 17.73 3.90
N PRO A 65 -9.60 17.92 2.82
CA PRO A 65 -10.41 19.12 2.58
C PRO A 65 -11.72 19.10 3.39
N ILE A 66 -11.62 18.99 4.72
CA ILE A 66 -12.74 18.96 5.65
C ILE A 66 -12.59 20.06 6.71
N ILE A 67 -13.73 20.63 7.11
CA ILE A 67 -13.89 21.62 8.16
C ILE A 67 -14.87 21.07 9.20
N TYR A 68 -14.50 21.16 10.47
CA TYR A 68 -15.32 20.82 11.63
C TYR A 68 -15.95 22.09 12.23
N CYS A 69 -17.28 22.15 12.23
CA CYS A 69 -18.04 23.26 12.79
C CYS A 69 -18.99 22.76 13.90
N ASP A 70 -18.95 23.40 15.06
CA ASP A 70 -19.78 23.01 16.21
C ASP A 70 -21.29 23.16 15.96
N THR A 71 -21.70 23.98 14.98
CA THR A 71 -23.11 24.14 14.58
C THR A 71 -23.50 23.25 13.39
N CYS A 72 -22.62 23.10 12.39
CA CYS A 72 -22.95 22.43 11.12
C CYS A 72 -22.44 20.98 11.02
N GLY A 73 -21.58 20.54 11.94
CA GLY A 73 -20.92 19.24 11.89
C GLY A 73 -19.73 19.22 10.93
N ILE A 74 -19.60 18.13 10.18
CA ILE A 74 -18.55 17.90 9.18
C ILE A 74 -18.95 18.57 7.88
N VAL A 75 -18.14 19.51 7.40
CA VAL A 75 -18.42 20.32 6.21
C VAL A 75 -17.23 20.21 5.24
N PRO A 76 -17.44 19.88 3.96
CA PRO A 76 -16.35 19.90 2.99
C PRO A 76 -15.90 21.33 2.69
N VAL A 77 -14.63 21.49 2.33
CA VAL A 77 -14.12 22.74 1.75
C VAL A 77 -14.79 22.92 0.36
N PRO A 78 -15.24 24.14 0.01
CA PRO A 78 -15.77 24.43 -1.33
C PRO A 78 -14.77 24.10 -2.44
N TYR A 79 -15.26 23.74 -3.64
CA TYR A 79 -14.40 23.34 -4.75
C TYR A 79 -13.50 24.48 -5.24
N GLU A 80 -14.04 25.69 -5.25
CA GLU A 80 -13.37 26.93 -5.61
C GLU A 80 -12.26 27.34 -4.62
N ASP A 81 -12.31 26.83 -3.39
CA ASP A 81 -11.32 27.08 -2.33
C ASP A 81 -10.21 26.02 -2.33
N LEU A 82 -10.23 25.08 -3.29
CA LEU A 82 -9.13 24.15 -3.50
C LEU A 82 -8.00 24.82 -4.31
N PRO A 83 -6.73 24.49 -4.02
CA PRO A 83 -6.27 23.50 -3.05
C PRO A 83 -6.21 24.03 -1.60
N VAL A 84 -6.38 23.12 -0.65
CA VAL A 84 -5.97 23.38 0.74
C VAL A 84 -4.46 23.28 0.83
N GLU A 85 -3.77 24.42 0.81
CA GLU A 85 -2.30 24.43 0.85
C GLU A 85 -1.74 23.99 2.21
N LEU A 86 -0.65 23.23 2.16
CA LEU A 86 0.07 22.80 3.35
C LEU A 86 0.79 24.02 3.99
N PRO A 87 0.55 24.33 5.27
CA PRO A 87 1.08 25.55 5.90
C PRO A 87 2.58 25.43 6.18
N LYS A 88 3.32 26.51 5.96
CA LYS A 88 4.77 26.55 6.21
C LYS A 88 5.11 26.93 7.66
N ASP A 89 4.16 27.49 8.40
CA ASP A 89 4.31 28.00 9.76
C ASP A 89 4.03 26.95 10.84
N VAL A 90 4.64 25.77 10.73
CA VAL A 90 4.49 24.66 11.69
C VAL A 90 5.73 24.46 12.57
N LYS A 91 5.53 23.91 13.77
CA LYS A 91 6.62 23.53 14.70
C LYS A 91 6.77 22.01 14.77
N PHE A 92 8.00 21.53 14.53
CA PHE A 92 8.34 20.11 14.62
C PHE A 92 8.88 19.77 16.02
N ALA A 93 7.99 19.30 16.91
CA ALA A 93 8.36 18.90 18.27
C ALA A 93 8.71 17.40 18.42
N GLY A 94 8.76 16.63 17.33
CA GLY A 94 9.03 15.19 17.33
C GLY A 94 7.88 14.29 17.83
N LYS A 95 6.82 14.87 18.42
CA LYS A 95 5.60 14.19 18.86
C LYS A 95 4.36 15.01 18.46
N GLY A 96 3.25 14.32 18.21
CA GLY A 96 1.97 14.93 17.80
C GLY A 96 1.91 15.32 16.32
N ASN A 97 0.75 15.84 15.90
CA ASN A 97 0.54 16.30 14.52
C ASN A 97 0.99 17.78 14.38
N PRO A 98 2.05 18.09 13.59
CA PRO A 98 2.57 19.45 13.48
C PRO A 98 1.55 20.47 12.96
N LEU A 99 0.57 20.05 12.15
CA LEU A 99 -0.43 20.95 11.58
C LEU A 99 -1.30 21.65 12.65
N LYS A 100 -1.43 21.04 13.83
CA LYS A 100 -2.13 21.64 14.98
C LYS A 100 -1.44 22.90 15.52
N THR A 101 -0.17 23.11 15.18
CA THR A 101 0.62 24.26 15.66
C THR A 101 0.44 25.51 14.81
N SER A 102 -0.02 25.38 13.55
CA SER A 102 -0.33 26.52 12.68
C SER A 102 -1.74 27.02 12.98
N VAL A 103 -1.84 28.09 13.78
CA VAL A 103 -3.13 28.68 14.17
C VAL A 103 -3.89 29.20 12.95
N ASN A 104 -3.18 29.76 11.97
CA ASN A 104 -3.75 30.31 10.74
C ASN A 104 -4.33 29.24 9.82
N PHE A 105 -3.71 28.06 9.77
CA PHE A 105 -4.23 26.92 9.02
C PHE A 105 -5.48 26.31 9.67
N VAL A 106 -5.43 26.14 11.00
CA VAL A 106 -6.48 25.44 11.75
C VAL A 106 -7.74 26.29 11.87
N LYS A 107 -7.62 27.59 12.18
CA LYS A 107 -8.78 28.46 12.41
C LYS A 107 -9.33 28.98 11.09
N VAL A 108 -10.55 28.58 10.77
CA VAL A 108 -11.26 29.00 9.56
C VAL A 108 -12.71 29.39 9.91
N GLN A 109 -13.42 30.04 8.99
CA GLN A 109 -14.86 30.21 9.11
C GLN A 109 -15.56 29.04 8.43
N CYS A 110 -16.72 28.63 8.97
CA CYS A 110 -17.54 27.60 8.35
C CYS A 110 -18.16 28.15 7.05
N PRO A 111 -17.96 27.50 5.89
CA PRO A 111 -18.50 28.00 4.62
C PRO A 111 -20.04 27.95 4.57
N LYS A 112 -20.68 27.16 5.46
CA LYS A 112 -22.15 27.03 5.53
C LYS A 112 -22.82 28.10 6.40
N CYS A 113 -22.18 28.56 7.48
CA CYS A 113 -22.83 29.44 8.47
C CYS A 113 -21.99 30.64 8.92
N GLY A 114 -20.76 30.81 8.42
CA GLY A 114 -19.84 31.91 8.76
C GLY A 114 -19.23 31.87 10.17
N LYS A 115 -19.72 30.99 11.07
CA LYS A 115 -19.20 30.87 12.44
C LYS A 115 -17.76 30.30 12.48
N PRO A 116 -17.00 30.55 13.57
CA PRO A 116 -15.69 29.93 13.76
C PRO A 116 -15.74 28.41 13.67
N ALA A 117 -14.77 27.83 12.97
CA ALA A 117 -14.64 26.41 12.72
C ALA A 117 -13.15 26.00 12.71
N LYS A 118 -12.89 24.70 12.62
CA LYS A 118 -11.54 24.14 12.61
C LYS A 118 -11.35 23.27 11.38
N ARG A 119 -10.26 23.49 10.63
CA ARG A 119 -9.87 22.61 9.53
C ARG A 119 -9.41 21.25 10.06
N GLU A 120 -9.61 20.19 9.28
CA GLU A 120 -8.94 18.92 9.51
C GLU A 120 -7.42 19.12 9.49
N THR A 121 -6.75 18.50 10.46
CA THR A 121 -5.30 18.60 10.64
C THR A 121 -4.58 17.36 10.20
N ASP A 122 -5.27 16.23 10.00
CA ASP A 122 -4.68 15.05 9.41
C ASP A 122 -4.49 15.21 7.89
N THR A 123 -3.45 14.56 7.38
CA THR A 123 -3.17 14.48 5.95
C THR A 123 -3.60 13.12 5.40
N MET A 124 -3.79 13.03 4.09
CA MET A 124 -4.06 11.77 3.41
C MET A 124 -2.80 10.88 3.40
N ASP A 125 -3.03 9.57 3.49
CA ASP A 125 -2.02 8.55 3.28
C ASP A 125 -1.43 8.62 1.87
N THR A 126 -0.14 8.38 1.74
CA THR A 126 0.59 8.51 0.47
C THR A 126 0.09 7.56 -0.62
N PHE A 127 -0.60 6.47 -0.27
CA PHE A 127 -1.21 5.59 -1.27
C PHE A 127 -2.40 6.26 -1.97
N VAL A 128 -3.02 7.31 -1.41
CA VAL A 128 -4.05 8.08 -2.15
C VAL A 128 -3.45 8.67 -3.40
N ASP A 129 -2.29 9.32 -3.29
CA ASP A 129 -1.61 9.95 -4.42
C ASP A 129 -1.15 8.91 -5.46
N SER A 130 -0.57 7.79 -5.01
CA SER A 130 -0.11 6.74 -5.92
C SER A 130 -1.24 5.89 -6.51
N SER A 131 -2.49 6.05 -6.07
CA SER A 131 -3.61 5.27 -6.59
C SER A 131 -4.14 5.77 -7.94
N TRP A 132 -3.72 6.94 -8.42
CA TRP A 132 -4.25 7.52 -9.66
C TRP A 132 -3.22 8.28 -10.52
N TYR A 133 -1.96 8.37 -10.10
CA TYR A 133 -0.92 9.10 -10.83
C TYR A 133 -0.75 8.71 -12.30
N PHE A 134 -1.02 7.44 -12.64
CA PHE A 134 -0.96 6.94 -14.02
C PHE A 134 -2.01 7.57 -14.93
N PHE A 135 -3.18 7.96 -14.41
CA PHE A 135 -4.12 8.79 -15.17
C PHE A 135 -3.64 10.22 -15.31
N ARG A 136 -3.02 10.78 -14.26
CA ARG A 136 -2.48 12.15 -14.32
C ARG A 136 -1.36 12.29 -15.34
N PHE A 137 -0.58 11.24 -15.60
CA PHE A 137 0.41 11.24 -16.68
C PHE A 137 -0.20 11.41 -18.07
N CYS A 138 -1.46 10.99 -18.28
CA CYS A 138 -2.14 11.19 -19.55
C CYS A 138 -2.43 12.68 -19.82
N ASP A 139 -2.73 13.46 -18.77
CA ASP A 139 -3.02 14.91 -18.87
C ASP A 139 -2.42 15.71 -17.69
N PRO A 140 -1.08 15.89 -17.65
CA PRO A 140 -0.38 16.40 -16.47
C PRO A 140 -0.56 17.90 -16.23
N HIS A 141 -1.04 18.63 -17.24
CA HIS A 141 -1.17 20.09 -17.21
C HIS A 141 -2.62 20.58 -17.13
N GLU A 142 -3.60 19.68 -17.13
CA GLU A 142 -5.00 20.02 -16.88
C GLU A 142 -5.16 20.71 -15.52
N LYS A 143 -5.87 21.85 -15.49
CA LYS A 143 -5.95 22.74 -14.32
C LYS A 143 -7.28 22.67 -13.58
N LYS A 144 -8.35 22.19 -14.23
CA LYS A 144 -9.71 22.17 -13.70
C LYS A 144 -10.16 20.78 -13.27
N LEU A 145 -9.64 19.75 -13.93
CA LEU A 145 -9.95 18.34 -13.64
C LEU A 145 -8.68 17.58 -13.22
N PRO A 146 -8.82 16.41 -12.57
CA PRO A 146 -7.70 15.51 -12.37
C PRO A 146 -7.05 15.11 -13.70
N TYR A 147 -7.86 14.89 -14.74
CA TYR A 147 -7.50 14.62 -16.13
C TYR A 147 -8.78 14.70 -16.98
N ARG A 148 -8.65 14.87 -18.30
CA ARG A 148 -9.80 14.83 -19.21
C ARG A 148 -10.12 13.41 -19.66
N LYS A 149 -11.41 13.12 -19.80
CA LYS A 149 -11.94 11.78 -20.12
C LYS A 149 -11.45 11.25 -21.46
N ASP A 150 -11.51 12.07 -22.51
CA ASP A 150 -11.07 11.74 -23.86
C ASP A 150 -9.59 11.35 -23.91
N ILE A 151 -8.76 12.03 -23.11
CA ILE A 151 -7.32 11.78 -23.01
C ILE A 151 -7.02 10.51 -22.22
N ALA A 152 -7.71 10.30 -21.09
CA ALA A 152 -7.57 9.07 -20.31
C ALA A 152 -8.01 7.85 -21.13
N ASP A 153 -9.14 7.92 -21.83
CA ASP A 153 -9.66 6.82 -22.66
C ASP A 153 -8.78 6.52 -23.87
N TYR A 154 -8.01 7.49 -24.37
CA TYR A 154 -7.04 7.27 -25.44
C TYR A 154 -5.81 6.47 -24.97
N TRP A 155 -5.27 6.81 -23.79
CA TRP A 155 -4.02 6.21 -23.30
C TRP A 155 -4.23 4.97 -22.43
N MET A 156 -5.32 4.91 -21.68
CA MET A 156 -5.58 3.84 -20.73
C MET A 156 -6.26 2.66 -21.41
N ASN A 157 -6.02 1.42 -20.99
CA ASN A 157 -5.26 1.03 -19.80
C ASN A 157 -3.74 1.01 -20.01
N VAL A 158 -2.98 0.99 -18.92
CA VAL A 158 -1.54 0.75 -19.02
C VAL A 158 -1.32 -0.67 -19.54
N ASP A 159 -0.73 -0.80 -20.72
CA ASP A 159 -0.48 -2.09 -21.36
C ASP A 159 0.44 -2.99 -20.53
N GLN A 160 1.52 -2.41 -20.00
CA GLN A 160 2.52 -3.12 -19.21
C GLN A 160 2.94 -2.27 -18.02
N TYR A 161 2.57 -2.71 -16.82
CA TYR A 161 3.02 -2.16 -15.55
C TYR A 161 4.16 -3.00 -14.99
N ILE A 162 5.23 -2.37 -14.50
CA ILE A 162 6.40 -3.05 -13.93
C ILE A 162 6.63 -2.51 -12.51
N GLY A 163 6.60 -3.39 -11.51
CA GLY A 163 6.76 -2.98 -10.11
C GLY A 163 6.91 -4.16 -9.16
N GLY A 164 7.50 -3.94 -7.98
CA GLY A 164 7.79 -5.00 -7.03
C GLY A 164 6.53 -5.67 -6.45
N VAL A 165 6.64 -6.96 -6.10
CA VAL A 165 5.55 -7.78 -5.54
C VAL A 165 5.05 -7.29 -4.17
N GLU A 166 5.86 -6.51 -3.46
CA GLU A 166 5.52 -5.87 -2.18
C GLU A 166 4.27 -4.98 -2.26
N HIS A 167 3.87 -4.58 -3.46
CA HIS A 167 2.72 -3.72 -3.71
C HIS A 167 1.42 -4.48 -4.03
N SER A 168 1.43 -5.82 -4.00
CA SER A 168 0.30 -6.70 -4.39
C SER A 168 -1.02 -6.44 -3.66
N VAL A 169 -1.00 -6.10 -2.37
CA VAL A 169 -2.21 -5.90 -1.53
C VAL A 169 -2.42 -4.46 -1.08
N LEU A 170 -1.48 -3.56 -1.41
CA LEU A 170 -1.56 -2.13 -1.08
C LEU A 170 -1.83 -1.35 -2.37
N HIS A 171 -0.81 -0.71 -2.93
CA HIS A 171 -0.88 0.09 -4.15
C HIS A 171 -1.67 -0.58 -5.28
N LEU A 172 -1.41 -1.85 -5.62
CA LEU A 172 -2.11 -2.52 -6.71
C LEU A 172 -3.61 -2.74 -6.42
N LEU A 173 -4.00 -2.89 -5.14
CA LEU A 173 -5.41 -2.98 -4.77
C LEU A 173 -6.06 -1.59 -4.77
N TYR A 174 -5.39 -0.58 -4.20
CA TYR A 174 -5.90 0.79 -4.12
C TYR A 174 -6.03 1.44 -5.50
N ALA A 175 -5.08 1.22 -6.41
CA ALA A 175 -5.16 1.67 -7.79
C ALA A 175 -6.39 1.11 -8.52
N ARG A 176 -6.72 -0.17 -8.30
CA ARG A 176 -7.93 -0.80 -8.85
C ARG A 176 -9.20 -0.20 -8.25
N PHE A 177 -9.22 0.01 -6.94
CA PHE A 177 -10.34 0.67 -6.27
C PHE A 177 -10.56 2.08 -6.83
N PHE A 178 -9.52 2.90 -6.89
CA PHE A 178 -9.59 4.28 -7.39
C PHE A 178 -10.01 4.35 -8.86
N THR A 179 -9.53 3.41 -9.69
CA THR A 179 -9.93 3.27 -11.09
C THR A 179 -11.43 3.04 -11.22
N LYS A 180 -12.00 2.14 -10.42
CA LYS A 180 -13.45 1.85 -10.45
C LYS A 180 -14.28 3.02 -9.93
N VAL A 181 -13.84 3.67 -8.85
CA VAL A 181 -14.51 4.87 -8.32
C VAL A 181 -14.51 6.00 -9.36
N ALA A 182 -13.37 6.29 -9.98
CA ALA A 182 -13.26 7.35 -10.97
C ALA A 182 -14.03 7.04 -12.27
N ARG A 183 -14.09 5.76 -12.67
CA ARG A 183 -14.99 5.29 -13.75
C ARG A 183 -16.45 5.55 -13.41
N ASP A 184 -16.88 5.19 -12.20
CA ASP A 184 -18.27 5.38 -11.75
C ASP A 184 -18.65 6.87 -11.63
N LEU A 185 -17.65 7.75 -11.45
CA LEU A 185 -17.79 9.21 -11.53
C LEU A 185 -17.73 9.77 -12.97
N GLY A 186 -17.52 8.92 -13.98
CA GLY A 186 -17.49 9.30 -15.40
C GLY A 186 -16.16 9.91 -15.89
N LEU A 187 -15.07 9.82 -15.12
CA LEU A 187 -13.77 10.40 -15.49
C LEU A 187 -13.03 9.61 -16.59
N HIS A 188 -13.36 8.33 -16.78
CA HIS A 188 -12.85 7.46 -17.84
C HIS A 188 -13.77 6.24 -18.02
N SER A 189 -13.49 5.40 -19.02
CA SER A 189 -14.29 4.23 -19.37
C SER A 189 -13.74 2.90 -18.86
N CYS A 190 -12.46 2.86 -18.47
CA CYS A 190 -11.79 1.60 -18.16
C CYS A 190 -12.06 1.06 -16.75
N ASP A 191 -12.06 -0.28 -16.64
CA ASP A 191 -12.37 -1.00 -15.40
C ASP A 191 -11.15 -1.39 -14.56
N GLU A 192 -10.00 -1.60 -15.19
CA GLU A 192 -8.77 -2.11 -14.57
C GLU A 192 -7.57 -1.33 -15.10
N PRO A 193 -6.75 -0.70 -14.24
CA PRO A 193 -5.74 0.26 -14.70
C PRO A 193 -4.56 -0.37 -15.44
N PHE A 194 -4.27 -1.65 -15.18
CA PHE A 194 -3.08 -2.34 -15.68
C PHE A 194 -3.48 -3.63 -16.40
N GLN A 195 -3.19 -3.73 -17.71
CA GLN A 195 -3.49 -4.92 -18.51
C GLN A 195 -2.54 -6.07 -18.22
N LYS A 196 -1.24 -5.79 -18.12
CA LYS A 196 -0.21 -6.75 -17.74
C LYS A 196 0.61 -6.20 -16.59
N LEU A 197 0.89 -7.06 -15.63
CA LEU A 197 1.78 -6.77 -14.50
C LEU A 197 3.01 -7.67 -14.59
N LEU A 198 4.19 -7.07 -14.62
CA LEU A 198 5.46 -7.77 -14.43
C LEU A 198 6.03 -7.36 -13.08
N THR A 199 6.14 -8.34 -12.18
CA THR A 199 6.81 -8.12 -10.90
C THR A 199 8.28 -8.46 -11.01
N GLN A 200 9.14 -7.44 -11.01
CA GLN A 200 10.57 -7.68 -11.13
C GLN A 200 11.16 -8.34 -9.87
N GLY A 201 12.17 -9.18 -10.07
CA GLY A 201 12.94 -9.74 -8.97
C GLY A 201 13.77 -8.68 -8.24
N MET A 202 14.16 -9.01 -7.01
CA MET A 202 15.01 -8.12 -6.20
C MET A 202 16.47 -8.19 -6.67
N ILE A 203 17.18 -7.07 -6.58
CA ILE A 203 18.64 -7.05 -6.72
C ILE A 203 19.24 -7.39 -5.35
N ASN A 204 20.04 -8.45 -5.32
CA ASN A 204 20.71 -8.98 -4.15
C ASN A 204 22.22 -8.76 -4.24
N LYS A 205 22.89 -8.78 -3.10
CA LYS A 205 24.36 -8.80 -3.01
C LYS A 205 24.79 -9.73 -1.90
N ALA A 206 25.87 -10.47 -2.11
CA ALA A 206 26.53 -11.25 -1.08
C ALA A 206 26.88 -10.35 0.11
N HIS A 207 26.42 -10.73 1.31
CA HIS A 207 26.58 -9.95 2.53
C HIS A 207 27.01 -10.84 3.70
N PRO A 208 27.83 -10.36 4.65
CA PRO A 208 28.21 -11.13 5.82
C PRO A 208 27.01 -11.55 6.68
N PHE A 209 26.94 -12.84 7.01
CA PHE A 209 25.84 -13.49 7.74
C PHE A 209 26.39 -14.43 8.82
N CYS A 210 25.84 -14.33 10.03
CA CYS A 210 26.20 -15.20 11.14
C CYS A 210 25.22 -16.37 11.22
N LEU A 211 25.73 -17.61 11.12
CA LEU A 211 24.92 -18.82 11.23
C LEU A 211 24.34 -19.03 12.63
N GLU A 212 25.13 -18.80 13.68
CA GLU A 212 24.69 -19.01 15.08
C GLU A 212 23.60 -18.03 15.53
N CYS A 213 23.71 -16.77 15.12
CA CYS A 213 22.75 -15.72 15.50
C CYS A 213 21.65 -15.50 14.45
N GLU A 214 21.69 -16.23 13.33
CA GLU A 214 20.79 -16.11 12.18
C GLU A 214 20.55 -14.67 11.70
N THR A 215 21.61 -13.84 11.72
CA THR A 215 21.51 -12.41 11.42
C THR A 215 22.57 -11.95 10.43
N PHE A 216 22.20 -11.00 9.56
CA PHE A 216 23.14 -10.27 8.73
C PHE A 216 23.94 -9.26 9.56
N ALA A 217 25.20 -9.05 9.19
CA ALA A 217 26.05 -8.01 9.76
C ALA A 217 25.44 -6.63 9.49
N LYS A 218 25.48 -5.74 10.47
CA LYS A 218 25.04 -4.36 10.28
C LYS A 218 26.06 -3.60 9.43
N LYS A 219 25.65 -2.43 8.90
CA LYS A 219 26.55 -1.55 8.13
C LYS A 219 27.90 -1.26 8.83
N ALA A 220 27.89 -1.10 10.15
CA ALA A 220 29.10 -0.82 10.95
C ALA A 220 30.01 -2.05 11.17
N GLU A 221 29.60 -3.23 10.73
CA GLU A 221 30.27 -4.52 10.93
C GLU A 221 30.63 -5.18 9.58
N MET A 222 30.38 -4.50 8.46
CA MET A 222 30.44 -5.08 7.11
C MET A 222 31.85 -5.56 6.71
N HIS A 223 32.89 -5.02 7.35
CA HIS A 223 34.29 -5.40 7.13
C HIS A 223 34.85 -6.32 8.22
N ASP A 224 34.05 -6.65 9.23
CA ASP A 224 34.47 -7.53 10.31
C ASP A 224 34.44 -8.99 9.82
N LYS A 225 35.43 -9.78 10.20
CA LYS A 225 35.46 -11.22 9.87
C LYS A 225 34.60 -12.07 10.80
N LYS A 226 34.30 -11.56 12.00
CA LYS A 226 33.64 -12.28 13.09
C LYS A 226 32.44 -11.50 13.63
N CYS A 227 31.41 -12.23 14.03
CA CYS A 227 30.22 -11.65 14.63
C CYS A 227 30.52 -11.02 15.98
N LYS A 228 30.13 -9.75 16.18
CA LYS A 228 30.31 -9.05 17.47
C LYS A 228 29.50 -9.63 18.62
N ARG A 229 28.49 -10.46 18.33
CA ARG A 229 27.63 -11.07 19.35
C ARG A 229 28.18 -12.39 19.89
N CYS A 230 28.58 -13.30 19.00
CA CYS A 230 29.00 -14.65 19.37
C CYS A 230 30.45 -14.99 19.00
N GLY A 231 31.16 -14.14 18.27
CA GLY A 231 32.54 -14.38 17.84
C GLY A 231 32.71 -15.33 16.65
N THR A 232 31.63 -15.99 16.18
CA THR A 232 31.66 -16.89 15.02
C THR A 232 32.03 -16.13 13.75
N GLU A 233 32.82 -16.76 12.87
CA GLU A 233 33.15 -16.19 11.56
C GLU A 233 31.90 -16.02 10.69
N TYR A 234 31.84 -14.89 9.99
CA TYR A 234 30.76 -14.63 9.05
C TYR A 234 30.94 -15.47 7.78
N ILE A 235 29.83 -16.00 7.27
CA ILE A 235 29.74 -16.51 5.91
C ILE A 235 29.15 -15.43 4.98
N LEU A 236 29.30 -15.58 3.67
CA LEU A 236 28.59 -14.74 2.71
C LEU A 236 27.25 -15.39 2.34
N LYS A 237 26.17 -14.62 2.48
CA LYS A 237 24.82 -15.03 2.06
C LYS A 237 24.20 -13.93 1.22
N SER A 238 23.53 -14.32 0.14
CA SER A 238 22.79 -13.40 -0.72
C SER A 238 21.63 -12.76 0.05
N VAL A 239 21.48 -11.44 -0.07
CA VAL A 239 20.39 -10.68 0.54
C VAL A 239 20.06 -9.45 -0.30
N LYS A 240 18.78 -9.05 -0.26
CA LYS A 240 18.28 -7.83 -0.91
C LYS A 240 19.14 -6.63 -0.55
N MET A 241 19.51 -5.84 -1.56
CA MET A 241 20.18 -4.56 -1.35
C MET A 241 19.30 -3.61 -0.53
N SER A 242 19.87 -3.03 0.54
CA SER A 242 19.16 -2.12 1.42
C SER A 242 20.11 -1.13 2.12
N LYS A 243 19.62 0.09 2.36
CA LYS A 243 20.37 1.13 3.07
C LYS A 243 20.70 0.72 4.52
N SER A 244 19.85 -0.08 5.16
CA SER A 244 20.04 -0.56 6.53
C SER A 244 21.22 -1.52 6.67
N LEU A 245 21.43 -2.38 5.67
CA LEU A 245 22.61 -3.27 5.61
C LEU A 245 23.84 -2.56 5.04
N GLY A 246 23.66 -1.48 4.27
CA GLY A 246 24.76 -0.74 3.65
C GLY A 246 25.35 -1.44 2.43
N ASN A 247 24.68 -2.46 1.90
CA ASN A 247 25.11 -3.27 0.75
C ASN A 247 24.58 -2.75 -0.60
N THR A 248 24.11 -1.51 -0.64
CA THR A 248 23.61 -0.88 -1.87
C THR A 248 24.76 -0.48 -2.77
N VAL A 249 24.61 -0.71 -4.07
CA VAL A 249 25.50 -0.16 -5.09
C VAL A 249 24.85 1.07 -5.70
N GLU A 250 25.60 2.17 -5.76
CA GLU A 250 25.10 3.43 -6.31
C GLU A 250 25.19 3.41 -7.85
N PRO A 251 24.06 3.56 -8.58
CA PRO A 251 24.06 3.51 -10.04
C PRO A 251 24.98 4.54 -10.70
N ILE A 252 25.11 5.74 -10.12
CA ILE A 252 25.94 6.82 -10.66
C ILE A 252 27.42 6.41 -10.70
N GLY A 253 27.91 5.73 -9.66
CA GLY A 253 29.28 5.24 -9.63
C GLY A 253 29.59 4.24 -10.76
N ILE A 254 28.65 3.33 -11.04
CA ILE A 254 28.77 2.37 -12.14
C ILE A 254 28.78 3.08 -13.49
N MET A 255 27.84 4.01 -13.70
CA MET A 255 27.72 4.75 -14.96
C MET A 255 28.95 5.61 -15.22
N ASN A 256 29.52 6.26 -14.20
CA ASN A 256 30.73 7.06 -14.35
C ASN A 256 31.96 6.21 -14.68
N LYS A 257 32.03 4.98 -14.15
CA LYS A 257 33.18 4.08 -14.34
C LYS A 257 33.12 3.30 -15.65
N TYR A 258 31.94 2.80 -16.02
CA TYR A 258 31.77 1.84 -17.11
C TYR A 258 30.81 2.30 -18.21
N GLY A 259 30.10 3.42 -18.02
CA GLY A 259 29.08 3.92 -18.93
C GLY A 259 27.68 3.38 -18.65
N ALA A 260 26.67 4.11 -19.12
CA ALA A 260 25.26 3.74 -18.93
C ALA A 260 24.89 2.43 -19.64
N ASP A 261 25.46 2.18 -20.83
CA ASP A 261 25.16 0.98 -21.61
C ASP A 261 25.69 -0.30 -20.95
N ALA A 262 26.89 -0.24 -20.34
CA ALA A 262 27.43 -1.36 -19.56
C ALA A 262 26.52 -1.68 -18.36
N ALA A 263 26.04 -0.65 -17.64
CA ALA A 263 25.13 -0.82 -16.51
C ALA A 263 23.80 -1.46 -16.96
N ARG A 264 23.22 -0.98 -18.06
CA ARG A 264 21.97 -1.53 -18.64
C ARG A 264 22.16 -2.97 -19.09
N PHE A 265 23.23 -3.26 -19.83
CA PHE A 265 23.55 -4.60 -20.31
C PHE A 265 23.71 -5.58 -19.16
N PHE A 266 24.45 -5.21 -18.12
CA PHE A 266 24.63 -6.03 -16.93
C PHE A 266 23.28 -6.39 -16.26
N ILE A 267 22.43 -5.39 -16.02
CA ILE A 267 21.12 -5.60 -15.37
C ILE A 267 20.21 -6.50 -16.23
N LEU A 268 20.18 -6.28 -17.54
CA LEU A 268 19.28 -7.00 -18.45
C LEU A 268 19.78 -8.42 -18.78
N PHE A 269 21.10 -8.65 -18.75
CA PHE A 269 21.70 -9.96 -19.03
C PHE A 269 21.78 -10.85 -17.79
N GLY A 270 21.98 -10.25 -16.61
CA GLY A 270 22.34 -11.01 -15.41
C GLY A 270 21.24 -11.93 -14.86
N ALA A 271 19.97 -11.65 -15.11
CA ALA A 271 18.86 -12.50 -14.71
C ALA A 271 17.61 -12.26 -15.57
N SER A 272 16.69 -13.23 -15.59
CA SER A 272 15.36 -12.98 -16.13
C SER A 272 14.67 -11.87 -15.32
N PRO A 273 13.83 -11.01 -15.92
CA PRO A 273 13.23 -9.88 -15.21
C PRO A 273 12.43 -10.27 -13.95
N LYS A 274 11.86 -11.49 -13.91
CA LYS A 274 11.08 -12.01 -12.77
C LYS A 274 11.96 -12.65 -11.68
N SER A 275 13.20 -12.99 -12.00
CA SER A 275 14.15 -13.63 -11.09
C SER A 275 14.94 -12.58 -10.33
N GLY A 276 15.40 -12.92 -9.12
CA GLY A 276 16.37 -12.08 -8.42
C GLY A 276 17.69 -12.01 -9.19
N LEU A 277 18.30 -10.83 -9.19
CA LEU A 277 19.63 -10.59 -9.77
C LEU A 277 20.66 -10.60 -8.64
N GLU A 278 21.68 -11.45 -8.73
CA GLU A 278 22.84 -11.38 -7.83
C GLU A 278 23.85 -10.38 -8.40
N TRP A 279 24.16 -9.33 -7.65
CA TRP A 279 25.10 -8.31 -8.07
C TRP A 279 26.55 -8.80 -7.91
N SER A 280 27.33 -8.65 -8.98
CA SER A 280 28.77 -8.89 -9.02
C SER A 280 29.46 -7.64 -9.57
N ASP A 281 30.51 -7.19 -8.89
CA ASP A 281 31.30 -6.00 -9.25
C ASP A 281 32.27 -6.24 -10.42
#